data_AF-A0A354EMS1-F1
#
_entry.id   AF-A0A354EMS1-F1
#
_cell.length_a   1.000
_cell.length_b   1.000
_cell.length_c   1.000
_cell.angle_alpha   90.00
_cell.angle_beta   90.00
_cell.angle_gamma   90.00
#
_symmetry.space_group_name_H-M   'P 1'
#
loop_
_entity.id
_entity.type
_entity.pdbx_description
1 polymer ?
#
loop_
_entity_poly.entity_id
_entity_poly.type
_entity_poly.pdbx_seq_one_letter_code
_entity_poly.pdbx_strand_id
1 'polypeptide(L)'
;MEHYTSRVRDSILPLSIAKTLPAAFREWRFTERTEDHGAPVETCRLCGQEGLRYHFEIGNERTDETLWVGSHCILKFDVAIVQEGRRLTPQEAKRRLTELTNEMQLKACIAALEKLAAAENNAILEGALEYYKRHGTLTPKYANVVFWRLKTNGIDHQPSFFKVELKRQQHIDDLQSMPTGRVHRFWAALSPAQRKKAIALGHTPPPPE
;
A
#
# COMPACT_ATOMS: atom_id res chain seq x y z
N MET A 1 2.26 24.44 -14.62
CA MET A 1 2.38 24.65 -13.16
C MET A 1 1.24 25.51 -12.61
N GLU A 2 0.84 26.57 -13.32
CA GLU A 2 -0.27 27.47 -12.95
C GLU A 2 -1.61 26.74 -12.72
N HIS A 3 -1.98 25.80 -13.59
CA HIS A 3 -3.23 25.04 -13.44
C HIS A 3 -3.27 24.14 -12.19
N TYR A 4 -2.13 23.64 -11.72
CA TYR A 4 -2.08 22.78 -10.54
C TYR A 4 -2.36 23.58 -9.27
N THR A 5 -1.71 24.73 -9.12
CA THR A 5 -1.91 25.62 -7.96
C THR A 5 -3.29 26.28 -7.99
N SER A 6 -3.85 26.56 -9.18
CA SER A 6 -5.24 27.04 -9.31
C SER A 6 -6.22 26.01 -8.77
N ARG A 7 -6.18 24.76 -9.23
CA ARG A 7 -7.10 23.72 -8.75
C ARG A 7 -7.07 23.53 -7.24
N VAL A 8 -5.88 23.59 -6.66
CA VAL A 8 -5.70 23.49 -5.20
C VAL A 8 -6.37 24.67 -4.49
N ARG A 9 -6.17 25.88 -5.00
CA ARG A 9 -6.85 27.09 -4.49
C ARG A 9 -8.36 26.95 -4.58
N ASP A 10 -8.86 26.53 -5.73
CA ASP A 10 -10.29 26.42 -6.03
C ASP A 10 -10.96 25.33 -5.19
N SER A 11 -10.19 24.32 -4.77
CA SER A 11 -10.68 23.23 -3.90
C SER A 11 -10.69 23.62 -2.42
N ILE A 12 -9.66 24.32 -1.93
CA ILE A 12 -9.47 24.53 -0.49
C ILE A 12 -10.00 25.86 0.04
N LEU A 13 -9.90 26.95 -0.74
CA LEU A 13 -10.30 28.28 -0.26
C LEU A 13 -11.81 28.40 -0.01
N PRO A 14 -12.71 27.84 -0.85
CA PRO A 14 -14.14 27.91 -0.58
C PRO A 14 -14.56 27.21 0.72
N LEU A 15 -13.77 26.23 1.16
CA LEU A 15 -14.01 25.41 2.35
C LEU A 15 -13.26 25.94 3.58
N SER A 16 -12.57 27.08 3.47
CA SER A 16 -11.75 27.68 4.51
C SER A 16 -12.25 29.07 4.92
N ILE A 17 -11.99 29.45 6.17
CA ILE A 17 -12.24 30.82 6.62
C ILE A 17 -11.22 31.76 5.96
N ALA A 18 -9.95 31.37 6.00
CA ALA A 18 -8.86 32.09 5.38
C ALA A 18 -9.01 32.24 3.86
N LYS A 19 -8.57 33.40 3.35
CA LYS A 19 -8.69 33.77 1.92
C LYS A 19 -7.39 33.63 1.13
N THR A 20 -6.31 33.18 1.77
CA THR A 20 -5.02 32.91 1.12
C THR A 20 -4.63 31.45 1.34
N LEU A 21 -3.95 30.86 0.34
CA LEU A 21 -3.54 29.45 0.40
C LEU A 21 -2.73 29.10 1.66
N PRO A 22 -1.66 29.83 2.03
CA PRO A 22 -0.87 29.48 3.21
C PRO A 22 -1.66 29.57 4.52
N ALA A 23 -2.60 30.51 4.62
CA ALA A 23 -3.43 30.64 5.81
C ALA A 23 -4.52 29.54 5.85
N ALA A 24 -5.12 29.21 4.70
CA ALA A 24 -6.09 28.12 4.59
C ALA A 24 -5.48 26.80 5.06
N PHE A 25 -4.31 26.39 4.55
CA PHE A 25 -3.69 25.11 4.98
C PHE A 25 -3.37 25.01 6.48
N ARG A 26 -3.31 26.12 7.23
CA ARG A 26 -3.16 26.08 8.70
C ARG A 26 -4.44 25.67 9.41
N GLU A 27 -5.59 25.71 8.72
CA GLU A 27 -6.88 25.26 9.23
C GLU A 27 -7.10 23.76 9.01
N TRP A 28 -6.25 23.09 8.23
CA TRP A 28 -6.47 21.70 7.81
C TRP A 28 -5.50 20.74 8.50
N ARG A 29 -6.04 19.60 8.93
CA ARG A 29 -5.28 18.48 9.51
C ARG A 29 -5.67 17.16 8.86
N PHE A 30 -4.74 16.22 8.81
CA PHE A 30 -5.05 14.82 8.52
C PHE A 30 -5.89 14.21 9.65
N THR A 31 -6.96 13.49 9.32
CA THR A 31 -7.93 12.97 10.31
C THR A 31 -7.65 11.54 10.78
N GLU A 32 -6.53 10.94 10.35
CA GLU A 32 -6.20 9.52 10.52
C GLU A 32 -7.12 8.55 9.76
N ARG A 33 -8.13 9.04 9.04
CA ARG A 33 -8.99 8.21 8.19
C ARG A 33 -8.33 7.97 6.83
N THR A 34 -8.31 6.70 6.44
CA THR A 34 -7.74 6.22 5.17
C THR A 34 -8.68 5.25 4.48
N GLU A 35 -8.55 5.17 3.16
CA GLU A 35 -9.34 4.26 2.33
C GLU A 35 -8.47 3.67 1.21
N ASP A 36 -8.55 2.35 1.05
CA ASP A 36 -8.00 1.62 -0.10
C ASP A 36 -9.13 1.24 -1.03
N HIS A 37 -9.15 1.85 -2.22
CA HIS A 37 -10.16 1.62 -3.25
C HIS A 37 -9.93 0.32 -4.05
N GLY A 38 -8.86 -0.42 -3.74
CA GLY A 38 -8.51 -1.67 -4.42
C GLY A 38 -7.83 -1.45 -5.78
N ALA A 39 -8.24 -0.42 -6.52
CA ALA A 39 -7.71 -0.05 -7.84
C ALA A 39 -7.41 1.47 -7.91
N PRO A 40 -6.52 1.92 -8.81
CA PRO A 40 -6.18 3.34 -8.99
C PRO A 40 -7.28 4.06 -9.79
N VAL A 41 -8.47 4.22 -9.21
CA VAL A 41 -9.66 4.78 -9.89
C VAL A 41 -10.09 6.15 -9.37
N GLU A 42 -9.53 6.58 -8.24
CA GLU A 42 -9.97 7.78 -7.56
C GLU A 42 -9.24 9.05 -8.01
N THR A 43 -9.87 10.19 -7.72
CA THR A 43 -9.31 11.52 -7.99
C THR A 43 -9.07 12.29 -6.70
N CYS A 44 -7.86 12.84 -6.57
CA CYS A 44 -7.51 13.71 -5.45
C CYS A 44 -8.43 14.94 -5.42
N ARG A 45 -9.24 15.09 -4.37
CA ARG A 45 -10.19 16.21 -4.22
C ARG A 45 -9.52 17.56 -3.95
N LEU A 46 -8.20 17.58 -3.79
CA LEU A 46 -7.42 18.81 -3.60
C LEU A 46 -6.74 19.27 -4.89
N CYS A 47 -6.03 18.39 -5.60
CA CYS A 47 -5.25 18.79 -6.79
C CYS A 47 -5.86 18.36 -8.13
N GLY A 48 -6.90 17.52 -8.10
CA GLY A 48 -7.55 16.95 -9.29
C GLY A 48 -6.72 15.88 -10.01
N GLN A 49 -5.68 15.33 -9.39
CA GLN A 49 -4.92 14.23 -9.99
C GLN A 49 -5.73 12.92 -9.90
N GLU A 50 -5.96 12.31 -11.05
CA GLU A 50 -6.62 11.00 -11.21
C GLU A 50 -5.65 9.84 -10.93
N GLY A 51 -6.19 8.63 -10.81
CA GLY A 51 -5.41 7.40 -10.66
C GLY A 51 -4.95 7.13 -9.23
N LEU A 52 -5.66 7.67 -8.23
CA LEU A 52 -5.40 7.34 -6.83
C LEU A 52 -6.04 6.01 -6.47
N ARG A 53 -5.27 5.14 -5.80
CA ARG A 53 -5.81 3.96 -5.12
C ARG A 53 -6.09 4.23 -3.64
N TYR A 54 -5.24 5.04 -3.02
CA TYR A 54 -5.30 5.34 -1.59
C TYR A 54 -5.76 6.77 -1.37
N HIS A 55 -6.76 6.91 -0.52
CA HIS A 55 -7.27 8.18 -0.05
C HIS A 55 -6.96 8.39 1.43
N PHE A 56 -6.67 9.65 1.75
CA PHE A 56 -6.38 10.14 3.09
C PHE A 56 -7.30 11.32 3.33
N GLU A 57 -8.10 11.28 4.39
CA GLU A 57 -9.01 12.38 4.70
C GLU A 57 -8.27 13.49 5.45
N ILE A 58 -8.43 14.72 4.95
CA ILE A 58 -8.06 15.93 5.66
C ILE A 58 -9.34 16.67 6.07
N GLY A 59 -9.33 17.28 7.24
CA GLY A 59 -10.47 18.03 7.77
C GLY A 59 -10.06 19.43 8.18
N ASN A 60 -10.95 20.39 7.95
CA ASN A 60 -10.81 21.76 8.41
C ASN A 60 -11.29 21.87 9.87
N GLU A 61 -10.41 22.32 10.76
CA GLU A 61 -10.70 22.46 12.20
C GLU A 61 -11.65 23.63 12.54
N ARG A 62 -11.96 24.47 11.56
CA ARG A 62 -12.75 25.71 11.71
C ARG A 62 -14.13 25.65 11.05
N THR A 63 -14.32 24.76 10.07
CA THR A 63 -15.55 24.69 9.26
C THR A 63 -16.18 23.30 9.24
N ASP A 64 -15.55 22.30 9.88
CA ASP A 64 -15.95 20.88 9.84
C ASP A 64 -15.98 20.25 8.43
N GLU A 65 -15.50 20.97 7.41
CA GLU A 65 -15.37 20.48 6.03
C GLU A 65 -14.26 19.42 5.92
N THR A 66 -14.43 18.46 5.01
CA THR A 66 -13.43 17.42 4.75
C THR A 66 -13.13 17.22 3.27
N LEU A 67 -11.94 16.72 2.97
CA LEU A 67 -11.50 16.36 1.62
C LEU A 67 -10.72 15.05 1.64
N TRP A 68 -10.98 14.20 0.65
CA TRP A 68 -10.17 13.01 0.37
C TRP A 68 -9.05 13.34 -0.60
N VAL A 69 -7.81 13.10 -0.18
CA VAL A 69 -6.62 13.50 -0.94
C VAL A 69 -5.61 12.38 -1.05
N GLY A 70 -4.68 12.50 -2.00
CA GLY A 70 -3.49 11.65 -2.05
C GLY A 70 -2.45 12.07 -1.02
N SER A 71 -1.68 11.10 -0.50
CA SER A 71 -0.58 11.34 0.46
C SER A 71 0.45 12.36 -0.04
N HIS A 72 0.68 12.42 -1.35
CA HIS A 72 1.56 13.41 -1.95
C HIS A 72 1.09 14.85 -1.69
N CYS A 73 -0.22 15.11 -1.72
CA CYS A 73 -0.74 16.46 -1.46
C CYS A 73 -0.60 16.85 0.01
N ILE A 74 -0.81 15.92 0.94
CA ILE A 74 -0.56 16.13 2.38
C ILE A 74 0.89 16.60 2.60
N LEU A 75 1.86 15.90 2.00
CA LEU A 75 3.27 16.24 2.14
C LEU A 75 3.66 17.53 1.42
N LYS A 76 3.17 17.72 0.19
CA LYS A 76 3.53 18.86 -0.65
C LYS A 76 3.05 20.19 -0.09
N PHE A 77 1.86 20.19 0.51
CA PHE A 77 1.25 21.39 1.08
C PHE A 77 1.41 21.49 2.60
N ASP A 78 2.20 20.60 3.19
CA ASP A 78 2.48 20.58 4.63
C ASP A 78 1.19 20.63 5.47
N VAL A 79 0.20 19.81 5.09
CA VAL A 79 -1.02 19.62 5.88
C VAL A 79 -0.64 18.99 7.20
N ALA A 80 -1.15 19.53 8.31
CA ALA A 80 -0.74 19.11 9.63
C ALA A 80 -1.12 17.64 9.89
N ILE A 81 -0.16 16.84 10.33
CA ILE A 81 -0.41 15.53 10.95
C ILE A 81 -0.08 15.66 12.42
N VAL A 82 -1.06 15.42 13.28
CA VAL A 82 -0.92 15.56 14.74
C VAL A 82 -1.06 14.18 15.37
N GLN A 83 -0.04 13.80 16.14
CA GLN A 83 -0.02 12.56 16.91
C GLN A 83 0.30 12.90 18.36
N GLU A 84 -0.51 12.41 19.29
CA GLU A 84 -0.34 12.65 20.73
C GLU A 84 -0.24 14.16 21.08
N GLY A 85 -1.05 14.98 20.41
CA GLY A 85 -1.08 16.43 20.61
C GLY A 85 0.09 17.21 20.01
N ARG A 86 1.04 16.55 19.34
CA ARG A 86 2.18 17.19 18.67
C ARG A 86 2.08 17.07 17.15
N ARG A 87 2.37 18.17 16.45
CA ARG A 87 2.55 18.16 15.00
C ARG A 87 3.82 17.39 14.63
N LEU A 88 3.68 16.43 13.73
CA LEU A 88 4.80 15.67 13.18
C LEU A 88 5.67 16.55 12.27
N THR A 89 6.97 16.31 12.30
CA THR A 89 7.91 16.87 11.31
C THR A 89 7.63 16.29 9.91
N PRO A 90 8.09 16.92 8.82
CA PRO A 90 7.89 16.38 7.47
C PRO A 90 8.39 14.94 7.27
N GLN A 91 9.49 14.57 7.94
CA GLN A 91 10.03 13.22 7.89
C GLN A 91 9.14 12.22 8.64
N GLU A 92 8.65 12.59 9.83
CA GLU A 92 7.71 11.78 10.61
C GLU A 92 6.37 11.62 9.89
N ALA A 93 5.85 12.71 9.30
CA ALA A 93 4.62 12.69 8.50
C ALA A 93 4.73 11.74 7.30
N LYS A 94 5.83 11.81 6.55
CA LYS A 94 6.10 10.87 5.45
C LYS A 94 6.15 9.42 5.94
N ARG A 95 6.80 9.18 7.08
CA ARG A 95 6.87 7.85 7.69
C ARG A 95 5.47 7.35 8.06
N ARG A 96 4.66 8.18 8.73
CA ARG A 96 3.29 7.85 9.15
C ARG A 96 2.38 7.49 7.96
N LEU A 97 2.40 8.30 6.90
CA LEU A 97 1.62 8.01 5.69
C LEU A 97 2.08 6.72 5.00
N THR A 98 3.38 6.41 5.05
CA THR A 98 3.92 5.16 4.53
C THR A 98 3.47 3.96 5.38
N GLU A 99 3.47 4.09 6.70
CA GLU A 99 2.96 3.07 7.63
C GLU A 99 1.49 2.77 7.37
N LEU A 100 0.64 3.80 7.28
CA LEU A 100 -0.79 3.65 6.96
C LEU A 100 -1.01 2.98 5.59
N THR A 101 -0.20 3.32 4.59
CA THR A 101 -0.25 2.67 3.28
C THR A 101 0.12 1.18 3.39
N ASN A 102 1.16 0.85 4.15
CA ASN A 102 1.55 -0.54 4.39
C ASN A 102 0.49 -1.32 5.16
N GLU A 103 -0.21 -0.70 6.12
CA GLU A 103 -1.32 -1.30 6.85
C GLU A 103 -2.49 -1.63 5.91
N MET A 104 -2.86 -0.71 5.01
CA MET A 104 -3.89 -0.95 4.00
C MET A 104 -3.51 -2.10 3.06
N GLN A 105 -2.26 -2.13 2.58
CA GLN A 105 -1.74 -3.23 1.76
C GLN A 105 -1.78 -4.57 2.49
N LEU A 106 -1.41 -4.60 3.78
CA LEU A 106 -1.46 -5.80 4.60
C LEU A 106 -2.90 -6.31 4.73
N LYS A 107 -3.86 -5.42 5.01
CA LYS A 107 -5.29 -5.76 5.07
C LYS A 107 -5.80 -6.32 3.75
N ALA A 108 -5.41 -5.73 2.62
CA ALA A 108 -5.77 -6.23 1.29
C ALA A 108 -5.22 -7.65 1.04
N CYS A 109 -3.97 -7.92 1.40
CA CYS A 109 -3.38 -9.26 1.31
C CYS A 109 -4.12 -10.27 2.19
N ILE A 110 -4.42 -9.91 3.44
CA ILE A 110 -5.17 -10.78 4.37
C ILE A 110 -6.55 -11.09 3.80
N ALA A 111 -7.28 -10.09 3.31
CA ALA A 111 -8.60 -10.28 2.70
C ALA A 111 -8.54 -11.22 1.48
N ALA A 112 -7.49 -11.12 0.65
CA ALA A 112 -7.30 -12.03 -0.48
C ALA A 112 -7.03 -13.47 -0.01
N LEU A 113 -6.22 -13.66 1.04
CA LEU A 113 -5.94 -14.97 1.62
C LEU A 113 -7.17 -15.58 2.33
N GLU A 114 -8.00 -14.77 2.98
CA GLU A 114 -9.26 -15.21 3.58
C GLU A 114 -10.25 -15.69 2.53
N LYS A 115 -10.42 -14.92 1.44
CA LYS A 115 -11.21 -15.35 0.28
C LYS A 115 -10.68 -16.66 -0.29
N LEU A 116 -9.36 -16.81 -0.37
CA LEU A 116 -8.73 -18.01 -0.89
C LEU A 116 -8.95 -19.23 0.01
N ALA A 117 -8.76 -19.08 1.32
CA ALA A 117 -9.00 -20.15 2.29
C ALA A 117 -10.48 -20.57 2.35
N ALA A 118 -11.41 -19.63 2.13
CA ALA A 118 -12.84 -19.94 2.04
C ALA A 118 -13.21 -20.66 0.73
N ALA A 119 -12.52 -20.37 -0.38
CA ALA A 119 -12.76 -20.99 -1.68
C ALA A 119 -12.24 -22.44 -1.76
N GLU A 120 -11.16 -22.75 -1.05
CA GLU A 120 -10.56 -24.09 -1.01
C GLU A 120 -10.39 -24.58 0.44
N ASN A 121 -11.08 -25.67 0.80
CA ASN A 121 -10.84 -26.35 2.08
C ASN A 121 -9.47 -27.07 2.05
N ASN A 122 -8.41 -26.33 2.35
CA ASN A 122 -7.02 -26.76 2.19
C ASN A 122 -6.17 -26.29 3.38
N ALA A 123 -5.71 -27.24 4.18
CA ALA A 123 -4.90 -26.99 5.38
C ALA A 123 -3.61 -26.20 5.10
N ILE A 124 -3.04 -26.27 3.90
CA ILE A 124 -1.85 -25.46 3.53
C ILE A 124 -2.22 -23.99 3.40
N LEU A 125 -3.40 -23.67 2.85
CA LEU A 125 -3.87 -22.30 2.67
C LEU A 125 -4.29 -21.68 4.00
N GLU A 126 -4.93 -22.47 4.88
CA GLU A 126 -5.19 -22.08 6.27
C GLU A 126 -3.88 -21.78 7.01
N GLY A 127 -2.89 -22.69 6.90
CA GLY A 127 -1.58 -22.49 7.49
C GLY A 127 -0.84 -21.26 6.95
N ALA A 128 -0.97 -20.98 5.65
CA ALA A 128 -0.40 -19.78 5.02
C ALA A 128 -1.09 -18.49 5.53
N LEU A 129 -2.43 -18.50 5.66
CA LEU A 129 -3.21 -17.38 6.19
C LEU A 129 -2.81 -17.08 7.64
N GLU A 130 -2.79 -18.09 8.50
CA GLU A 130 -2.39 -17.95 9.90
C GLU A 130 -0.95 -17.47 10.05
N TYR A 131 -0.03 -18.01 9.23
CA TYR A 131 1.35 -17.55 9.20
C TYR A 131 1.44 -16.08 8.77
N TYR A 132 0.69 -15.69 7.73
CA TYR A 132 0.71 -14.32 7.22
C TYR A 132 0.11 -13.32 8.21
N LYS A 133 -0.98 -13.69 8.91
CA LYS A 133 -1.58 -12.87 9.99
C LYS A 133 -0.58 -12.62 11.12
N ARG A 134 0.26 -13.60 11.47
CA ARG A 134 1.25 -13.49 12.55
C ARG A 134 2.54 -12.77 12.14
N HIS A 135 3.01 -12.98 10.91
CA HIS A 135 4.34 -12.54 10.48
C HIS A 135 4.33 -11.43 9.43
N GLY A 136 3.19 -11.14 8.79
CA GLY A 136 3.08 -10.19 7.69
C GLY A 136 3.91 -10.54 6.45
N THR A 137 4.33 -11.81 6.33
CA THR A 137 5.17 -12.33 5.24
C THR A 137 4.80 -13.77 4.90
N LEU A 138 5.12 -14.19 3.68
CA LEU A 138 5.05 -15.58 3.22
C LEU A 138 6.46 -16.19 3.19
N THR A 139 6.56 -17.48 3.51
CA THR A 139 7.75 -18.27 3.16
C THR A 139 7.75 -18.55 1.65
N PRO A 140 8.88 -18.89 1.02
CA PRO A 140 8.90 -19.24 -0.41
C PRO A 140 7.95 -20.40 -0.76
N LYS A 141 7.85 -21.41 0.11
CA LYS A 141 6.91 -22.52 -0.04
C LYS A 141 5.46 -22.04 -0.04
N TYR A 142 5.07 -21.20 0.92
CA TYR A 142 3.73 -20.62 0.94
C TYR A 142 3.50 -19.69 -0.25
N ALA A 143 4.45 -18.85 -0.62
CA ALA A 143 4.33 -17.95 -1.76
C ALA A 143 4.04 -18.70 -3.06
N ASN A 144 4.76 -19.79 -3.35
CA ASN A 144 4.49 -20.61 -4.53
C ASN A 144 3.04 -21.16 -4.54
N VAL A 145 2.54 -21.66 -3.40
CA VAL A 145 1.19 -22.25 -3.32
C VAL A 145 0.12 -21.17 -3.39
N VAL A 146 0.26 -20.11 -2.58
CA VAL A 146 -0.68 -18.98 -2.53
C VAL A 146 -0.83 -18.34 -3.90
N PHE A 147 0.26 -17.95 -4.56
CA PHE A 147 0.17 -17.27 -5.85
C PHE A 147 -0.40 -18.17 -6.96
N TRP A 148 -0.10 -19.46 -6.92
CA TRP A 148 -0.75 -20.42 -7.82
C TRP A 148 -2.26 -20.45 -7.60
N ARG A 149 -2.70 -20.56 -6.35
CA ARG A 149 -4.13 -20.69 -6.03
C ARG A 149 -4.91 -19.39 -6.16
N LEU A 150 -4.33 -18.25 -5.84
CA LEU A 150 -4.93 -16.93 -6.12
C LEU A 150 -5.25 -16.80 -7.61
N LYS A 151 -4.30 -17.15 -8.48
CA LYS A 151 -4.49 -17.14 -9.94
C LYS A 151 -5.55 -18.15 -10.38
N THR A 152 -5.51 -19.39 -9.88
CA THR A 152 -6.47 -20.44 -10.25
C THR A 152 -7.91 -20.10 -9.86
N ASN A 153 -8.12 -19.44 -8.71
CA ASN A 153 -9.45 -19.06 -8.24
C ASN A 153 -9.90 -17.68 -8.76
N GLY A 154 -9.12 -17.01 -9.60
CA GLY A 154 -9.44 -15.68 -10.11
C GLY A 154 -9.60 -14.62 -9.01
N ILE A 155 -8.89 -14.78 -7.88
CA ILE A 155 -8.96 -13.84 -6.77
C ILE A 155 -8.05 -12.65 -7.11
N ASP A 156 -8.67 -11.47 -7.24
CA ASP A 156 -7.95 -10.24 -7.49
C ASP A 156 -6.97 -9.92 -6.33
N HIS A 157 -5.74 -9.56 -6.71
CA HIS A 157 -4.67 -9.27 -5.78
C HIS A 157 -3.53 -8.52 -6.47
N GLN A 158 -2.78 -7.74 -5.69
CA GLN A 158 -1.56 -7.07 -6.15
C GLN A 158 -0.33 -7.84 -5.65
N PRO A 159 0.42 -8.57 -6.50
CA PRO A 159 1.53 -9.40 -6.06
C PRO A 159 2.60 -8.67 -5.25
N SER A 160 2.90 -7.43 -5.61
CA SER A 160 3.91 -6.60 -4.94
C SER A 160 3.57 -6.20 -3.50
N PHE A 161 2.33 -6.41 -3.04
CA PHE A 161 1.94 -6.17 -1.66
C PHE A 161 2.28 -7.33 -0.73
N PHE A 162 2.40 -8.54 -1.28
CA PHE A 162 2.83 -9.70 -0.52
C PHE A 162 4.32 -9.62 -0.28
N LYS A 163 4.72 -9.69 0.98
CA LYS A 163 6.13 -9.76 1.36
C LYS A 163 6.57 -11.22 1.47
N VAL A 164 7.71 -11.56 0.88
CA VAL A 164 8.32 -12.90 1.01
C VAL A 164 9.51 -12.83 1.95
N GLU A 165 9.59 -13.72 2.95
CA GLU A 165 10.70 -13.77 3.89
C GLU A 165 11.88 -14.60 3.34
N LEU A 166 13.03 -13.94 3.14
CA LEU A 166 14.29 -14.56 2.68
C LEU A 166 15.48 -14.23 3.60
N LYS A 167 15.19 -14.01 4.89
CA LYS A 167 16.20 -13.70 5.91
C LYS A 167 16.84 -14.95 6.53
N ARG A 168 16.05 -16.01 6.72
CA ARG A 168 16.49 -17.27 7.35
C ARG A 168 17.17 -18.17 6.33
N GLN A 169 18.22 -18.88 6.73
CA GLN A 169 18.94 -19.81 5.86
C GLN A 169 18.01 -20.85 5.24
N GLN A 170 17.13 -21.45 6.03
CA GLN A 170 16.13 -22.40 5.53
C GLN A 170 15.26 -21.85 4.39
N HIS A 171 14.86 -20.57 4.44
CA HIS A 171 14.05 -19.98 3.38
C HIS A 171 14.86 -19.69 2.12
N ILE A 172 16.16 -19.42 2.27
CA ILE A 172 17.09 -19.26 1.16
C ILE A 172 17.29 -20.62 0.48
N ASP A 173 17.50 -21.68 1.25
CA ASP A 173 17.67 -23.05 0.73
C ASP A 173 16.37 -23.55 0.07
N ASP A 174 15.21 -23.24 0.65
CA ASP A 174 13.89 -23.51 0.07
C ASP A 174 13.68 -22.78 -1.25
N LEU A 175 14.18 -21.56 -1.39
CA LEU A 175 14.13 -20.81 -2.65
C LEU A 175 15.07 -21.45 -3.68
N GLN A 176 16.33 -21.69 -3.31
CA GLN A 176 17.36 -22.24 -4.20
C GLN A 176 16.99 -23.61 -4.76
N SER A 177 16.41 -24.48 -3.94
CA SER A 177 15.95 -25.82 -4.35
C SER A 177 14.64 -25.79 -5.16
N MET A 178 13.95 -24.64 -5.22
CA MET A 178 12.68 -24.53 -5.91
C MET A 178 12.87 -24.46 -7.43
N PRO A 179 12.10 -25.22 -8.23
CA PRO A 179 12.11 -25.05 -9.68
C PRO A 179 11.80 -23.61 -10.09
N THR A 180 12.57 -23.05 -11.03
CA THR A 180 12.45 -21.64 -11.46
C THR A 180 11.03 -21.25 -11.86
N GLY A 181 10.28 -22.13 -12.53
CA GLY A 181 8.89 -21.87 -12.89
C GLY A 181 7.93 -21.70 -11.68
N ARG A 182 8.27 -22.25 -10.50
CA ARG A 182 7.53 -21.99 -9.26
C ARG A 182 7.90 -20.65 -8.65
N VAL A 183 9.17 -20.24 -8.76
CA VAL A 183 9.63 -18.92 -8.32
C VAL A 183 9.00 -17.81 -9.17
N HIS A 184 8.81 -18.05 -10.47
CA HIS A 184 8.12 -17.13 -11.39
C HIS A 184 6.72 -16.74 -10.90
N ARG A 185 6.00 -17.66 -10.25
CA ARG A 185 4.63 -17.41 -9.74
C ARG A 185 4.54 -16.27 -8.74
N PHE A 186 5.60 -16.05 -7.96
CA PHE A 186 5.65 -14.99 -6.94
C PHE A 186 6.80 -14.00 -7.20
N TRP A 187 7.38 -13.99 -8.40
CA TRP A 187 8.50 -13.12 -8.74
C TRP A 187 8.19 -11.64 -8.53
N ALA A 188 6.95 -11.24 -8.86
CA ALA A 188 6.46 -9.89 -8.68
C ALA A 188 6.38 -9.46 -7.21
N ALA A 189 6.24 -10.41 -6.27
CA ALA A 189 6.24 -10.18 -4.82
C ALA A 189 7.65 -10.02 -4.22
N LEU A 190 8.70 -10.43 -4.95
CA LEU A 190 10.08 -10.24 -4.50
C LEU A 190 10.51 -8.78 -4.65
N SER A 191 11.19 -8.25 -3.63
CA SER A 191 11.84 -6.95 -3.70
C SER A 191 13.00 -6.96 -4.71
N PRO A 192 13.46 -5.79 -5.21
CA PRO A 192 14.59 -5.73 -6.13
C PRO A 192 15.85 -6.44 -5.61
N ALA A 193 16.15 -6.32 -4.31
CA ALA A 193 17.27 -7.01 -3.68
C ALA A 193 17.06 -8.54 -3.64
N GLN A 194 15.83 -8.98 -3.38
CA GLN A 194 15.49 -10.40 -3.36
C GLN A 194 15.53 -11.02 -4.76
N ARG A 195 15.12 -10.29 -5.80
CA ARG A 195 15.26 -10.73 -7.21
C ARG A 195 16.73 -10.92 -7.57
N LYS A 196 17.61 -9.98 -7.21
CA LYS A 196 19.06 -10.13 -7.39
C LYS A 196 19.59 -11.37 -6.67
N LYS A 197 19.14 -11.62 -5.44
CA LYS A 197 19.49 -12.81 -4.67
C LYS A 197 18.99 -14.09 -5.35
N ALA A 198 17.75 -14.12 -5.83
CA ALA A 198 17.20 -15.27 -6.56
C ALA A 198 18.01 -15.59 -7.82
N ILE A 199 18.46 -14.57 -8.55
CA ILE A 199 19.36 -14.74 -9.71
C ILE A 199 20.69 -15.37 -9.30
N ALA A 200 21.30 -14.88 -8.21
CA ALA A 200 22.53 -15.44 -7.68
C ALA A 200 22.39 -16.91 -7.22
N LEU A 201 21.18 -17.35 -6.88
CA LEU A 201 20.84 -18.72 -6.51
C LEU A 201 20.51 -19.62 -7.73
N GLY A 202 20.60 -19.09 -8.95
CA GLY A 202 20.43 -19.87 -10.19
C GLY A 202 19.06 -19.71 -10.87
N HIS A 203 18.19 -18.83 -10.40
CA HIS A 203 16.92 -18.55 -11.08
C HIS A 203 17.08 -17.50 -12.19
N THR A 204 16.17 -17.51 -13.15
CA THR A 204 16.04 -16.46 -14.16
C THR A 204 14.74 -15.68 -13.95
N PRO A 205 14.68 -14.38 -14.33
CA PRO A 205 13.41 -13.65 -14.36
C PRO A 205 12.39 -14.32 -15.29
N PRO A 206 11.08 -14.17 -15.03
CA PRO A 206 10.05 -14.59 -15.97
C PRO A 206 10.16 -13.78 -17.28
N PRO A 207 9.66 -14.32 -18.41
CA PRO A 207 9.53 -13.56 -19.64
C PRO A 207 8.69 -12.28 -19.42
N PRO A 208 8.90 -11.22 -20.21
CA PRO A 208 7.98 -10.08 -20.23
C PRO A 208 6.58 -10.57 -20.57
N GLU A 209 5.57 -10.12 -19.81
CA GLU A 209 4.16 -10.31 -20.15
C GLU A 209 3.74 -9.40 -21.32
#